data_AF-A0A535IKJ0-F1
#
_entry.id   AF-A0A535IKJ0-F1
#
_cell.length_a   1.000
_cell.length_b   1.000
_cell.length_c   1.000
_cell.angle_alpha   90.00
_cell.angle_beta   90.00
_cell.angle_gamma   90.00
#
_symmetry.space_group_name_H-M   'P 1'
#
loop_
_entity.id
_entity.type
_entity.pdbx_description
1 polymer ?
#
loop_
_entity_poly.entity_id
_entity_poly.type
_entity_poly.pdbx_seq_one_letter_code
_entity_poly.pdbx_strand_id
1 'polypeptide(L)'
;PLRGGLSITVPGAVRSWGDAHERFGRLDRRAILGPAIELAKEGFPAWDGFIAAVERTAAILEQEHVDARGFEAVYRPNGRPWRPGEVVRLPALATTLGRLAEDGFGAFHEGELAERQARALAVAGSAIDAGDLARHRSTWTAPIETTYRGVRVTTHPPNSSGLVALEILNLLEQFEPRDTLGWVHLGIEASKLAMADRDRSLCDPEFRDIPVARLLDKSYAADLARRIDPTRAATAPAASVPRGGGTVYLAVVDAAGNAVSLIQSNYMGFGSGIVDPDTGIHYQNRGSHFSLDPGHPNAL
;
A
#
# COMPACT_ATOMS: atom_id res chain seq x y z
N PRO A 1 -4.85 -16.46 3.29
CA PRO A 1 -4.97 -16.58 1.81
C PRO A 1 -4.36 -15.35 1.14
N LEU A 2 -3.93 -15.43 -0.12
CA LEU A 2 -3.40 -14.26 -0.84
C LEU A 2 -4.53 -13.36 -1.36
N ARG A 3 -5.69 -13.91 -1.73
CA ARG A 3 -6.85 -13.18 -2.27
C ARG A 3 -8.17 -13.60 -1.64
N GLY A 4 -9.27 -12.98 -2.07
CA GLY A 4 -10.62 -13.20 -1.52
C GLY A 4 -10.90 -12.40 -0.24
N GLY A 5 -12.11 -12.52 0.29
CA GLY A 5 -12.61 -11.68 1.39
C GLY A 5 -11.78 -11.73 2.67
N LEU A 6 -11.21 -12.89 3.00
CA LEU A 6 -10.36 -13.08 4.19
C LEU A 6 -8.99 -12.39 4.10
N SER A 7 -8.59 -11.89 2.92
CA SER A 7 -7.35 -11.14 2.73
C SER A 7 -7.52 -9.63 2.94
N ILE A 8 -8.77 -9.16 3.07
CA ILE A 8 -9.12 -7.74 3.16
C ILE A 8 -8.94 -7.26 4.60
N THR A 9 -8.29 -6.11 4.78
CA THR A 9 -8.37 -5.30 6.01
C THR A 9 -9.15 -4.02 5.75
N VAL A 10 -9.58 -3.33 6.81
CA VAL A 10 -10.39 -2.10 6.69
C VAL A 10 -9.70 -1.08 5.76
N PRO A 11 -10.32 -0.66 4.64
CA PRO A 11 -9.68 0.25 3.70
C PRO A 11 -9.55 1.67 4.30
N GLY A 12 -8.31 2.13 4.50
CA GLY A 12 -8.04 3.42 5.16
C GLY A 12 -7.76 4.62 4.24
N ALA A 13 -7.59 4.41 2.94
CA ALA A 13 -7.14 5.46 2.02
C ALA A 13 -8.10 6.66 2.00
N VAL A 14 -9.41 6.44 1.90
CA VAL A 14 -10.39 7.52 1.84
C VAL A 14 -10.46 8.32 3.14
N ARG A 15 -10.29 7.65 4.29
CA ARG A 15 -10.19 8.32 5.60
C ARG A 15 -8.97 9.22 5.66
N SER A 16 -7.83 8.71 5.21
CA SER A 16 -6.57 9.46 5.13
C SER A 16 -6.69 10.69 4.22
N TRP A 17 -7.37 10.59 3.07
CA TRP A 17 -7.64 11.74 2.21
C TRP A 17 -8.48 12.79 2.92
N GLY A 18 -9.53 12.37 3.62
CA GLY A 18 -10.40 13.27 4.39
C GLY A 18 -9.66 13.99 5.50
N ASP A 19 -8.93 13.26 6.34
CA ASP A 19 -8.19 13.84 7.46
C ASP A 19 -7.07 14.79 6.98
N ALA A 20 -6.40 14.48 5.85
CA ALA A 20 -5.41 15.37 5.25
C ALA A 20 -6.06 16.62 4.63
N HIS A 21 -7.22 16.47 3.98
CA HIS A 21 -7.99 17.58 3.41
C HIS A 21 -8.51 18.52 4.50
N GLU A 22 -9.04 17.99 5.60
CA GLU A 22 -9.49 18.78 6.75
C GLU A 22 -8.33 19.59 7.36
N ARG A 23 -7.15 18.97 7.50
CA ARG A 23 -6.01 19.59 8.17
C ARG A 23 -5.24 20.60 7.29
N PHE A 24 -5.09 20.31 6.01
CA PHE A 24 -4.19 21.06 5.12
C PHE A 24 -4.84 21.51 3.80
N GLY A 25 -6.03 21.02 3.48
CA GLY A 25 -6.73 21.31 2.24
C GLY A 25 -7.23 22.75 2.15
N ARG A 26 -7.26 23.28 0.92
CA ARG A 26 -7.76 24.63 0.61
C ARG A 26 -8.83 24.66 -0.47
N LEU A 27 -8.87 23.63 -1.31
CA LEU A 27 -9.84 23.50 -2.40
C LEU A 27 -11.05 22.72 -1.93
N ASP A 28 -12.21 23.00 -2.54
CA ASP A 28 -13.44 22.25 -2.26
C ASP A 28 -13.34 20.78 -2.70
N ARG A 29 -14.06 19.88 -2.01
CA ARG A 29 -14.05 18.45 -2.30
C ARG A 29 -14.48 18.12 -3.73
N ARG A 30 -15.43 18.86 -4.30
CA ARG A 30 -15.86 18.70 -5.69
C ARG A 30 -14.76 19.04 -6.67
N ALA A 31 -13.97 20.08 -6.38
CA ALA A 31 -12.86 20.47 -7.22
C ALA A 31 -11.75 19.41 -7.23
N ILE A 32 -11.45 18.81 -6.07
CA ILE A 32 -10.39 17.78 -5.98
C ILE A 32 -10.83 16.42 -6.55
N LEU A 33 -12.09 16.01 -6.37
CA LEU A 33 -12.60 14.73 -6.88
C LEU A 33 -13.13 14.82 -8.31
N GLY A 34 -13.46 16.02 -8.79
CA GLY A 34 -14.07 16.27 -10.10
C GLY A 34 -13.36 15.57 -11.26
N PRO A 35 -12.03 15.71 -11.43
CA PRO A 35 -11.31 15.04 -12.51
C PRO A 35 -11.39 13.50 -12.45
N ALA A 36 -11.38 12.92 -11.24
CA ALA A 36 -11.51 11.47 -11.07
C ALA A 36 -12.94 10.99 -11.38
N ILE A 37 -13.96 11.78 -11.00
CA ILE A 37 -15.37 11.52 -11.32
C ILE A 37 -15.58 11.55 -12.84
N GLU A 38 -15.04 12.57 -13.52
CA GLU A 38 -15.12 12.71 -14.98
C GLU A 38 -14.48 11.52 -15.69
N LEU A 39 -13.25 11.16 -15.33
CA LEU A 39 -12.55 10.01 -15.91
C LEU A 39 -13.28 8.68 -15.66
N ALA A 40 -13.86 8.49 -14.47
CA ALA A 40 -14.63 7.30 -14.17
C ALA A 40 -15.94 7.24 -14.98
N LYS A 41 -16.59 8.39 -15.20
CA LYS A 41 -17.88 8.47 -15.90
C LYS A 41 -17.75 8.43 -17.42
N GLU A 42 -16.96 9.34 -17.98
CA GLU A 42 -16.83 9.53 -19.43
C GLU A 42 -15.88 8.49 -20.02
N GLY A 43 -14.89 8.08 -19.23
CA GLY A 43 -13.97 6.98 -19.49
C GLY A 43 -12.59 7.40 -19.93
N PHE A 44 -11.73 6.40 -20.11
CA PHE A 44 -10.36 6.56 -20.61
C PHE A 44 -10.04 5.43 -21.60
N PRO A 45 -9.09 5.62 -22.54
CA PRO A 45 -8.73 4.59 -23.48
C PRO A 45 -7.99 3.44 -22.78
N ALA A 46 -8.40 2.20 -23.02
CA ALA A 46 -7.67 1.02 -22.56
C ALA A 46 -6.27 1.00 -23.20
N TRP A 47 -5.23 1.10 -22.39
CA TRP A 47 -3.85 0.97 -22.83
C TRP A 47 -3.29 -0.41 -22.46
N ASP A 48 -2.24 -0.86 -23.14
CA ASP A 48 -1.69 -2.21 -23.00
C ASP A 48 -1.39 -2.62 -21.55
N GLY A 49 -0.89 -1.69 -20.74
CA GLY A 49 -0.60 -1.92 -19.32
C GLY A 49 -1.85 -2.22 -18.48
N PHE A 50 -2.95 -1.49 -18.72
CA PHE A 50 -4.24 -1.75 -18.06
C PHE A 50 -4.80 -3.10 -18.48
N ILE A 51 -4.83 -3.37 -19.79
CA ILE A 51 -5.35 -4.61 -20.37
C ILE A 51 -4.59 -5.80 -19.77
N ALA A 52 -3.26 -5.75 -19.80
CA ALA A 52 -2.42 -6.82 -19.28
C ALA A 52 -2.58 -6.99 -17.76
N ALA A 53 -2.82 -5.92 -17.00
CA ALA A 53 -3.07 -6.02 -15.56
C ALA A 53 -4.42 -6.69 -15.25
N VAL A 54 -5.47 -6.35 -16.00
CA VAL A 54 -6.80 -6.96 -15.85
C VAL A 54 -6.74 -8.45 -16.19
N GLU A 55 -6.18 -8.81 -17.35
CA GLU A 55 -6.15 -10.20 -17.80
C GLU A 55 -5.24 -11.09 -16.93
N ARG A 56 -4.08 -10.57 -16.48
CA ARG A 56 -3.26 -11.30 -15.50
C ARG A 56 -4.02 -11.55 -14.21
N THR A 57 -4.79 -10.57 -13.74
CA THR A 57 -5.55 -10.71 -12.49
C THR A 57 -6.68 -11.72 -12.67
N ALA A 58 -7.46 -11.63 -13.75
CA ALA A 58 -8.53 -12.59 -14.04
C ALA A 58 -8.02 -14.05 -14.05
N ALA A 59 -6.90 -14.31 -14.72
CA ALA A 59 -6.29 -15.64 -14.74
C ALA A 59 -5.86 -16.11 -13.34
N ILE A 60 -5.31 -15.21 -12.51
CA ILE A 60 -4.92 -15.56 -11.14
C ILE A 60 -6.15 -15.85 -10.27
N LEU A 61 -7.22 -15.06 -10.40
CA LEU A 61 -8.45 -15.28 -9.62
C LEU A 61 -9.10 -16.63 -9.96
N GLU A 62 -9.09 -17.01 -11.24
CA GLU A 62 -9.54 -18.32 -11.69
C GLU A 62 -8.68 -19.45 -11.08
N GLN A 63 -7.35 -19.34 -11.16
CA GLN A 63 -6.41 -20.31 -10.59
C GLN A 63 -6.57 -20.47 -9.07
N GLU A 64 -6.77 -19.36 -8.36
CA GLU A 64 -6.95 -19.33 -6.90
C GLU A 64 -8.39 -19.62 -6.46
N HIS A 65 -9.31 -19.93 -7.40
CA HIS A 65 -10.72 -20.21 -7.14
C HIS A 65 -11.43 -19.09 -6.35
N VAL A 66 -11.07 -17.84 -6.61
CA VAL A 66 -11.70 -16.66 -6.02
C VAL A 66 -12.96 -16.31 -6.83
N ASP A 67 -14.07 -15.99 -6.15
CA ASP A 67 -15.27 -15.49 -6.81
C ASP A 67 -15.00 -14.11 -7.44
N ALA A 68 -14.75 -14.12 -8.75
CA ALA A 68 -14.37 -12.95 -9.53
C ALA A 68 -15.55 -12.26 -10.23
N ARG A 69 -16.81 -12.63 -9.95
CA ARG A 69 -17.99 -12.11 -10.68
C ARG A 69 -18.05 -10.58 -10.69
N GLY A 70 -17.78 -9.95 -9.54
CA GLY A 70 -17.71 -8.49 -9.44
C GLY A 70 -16.54 -7.88 -10.22
N PHE A 71 -15.38 -8.53 -10.19
CA PHE A 71 -14.21 -8.12 -10.96
C PHE A 71 -14.47 -8.19 -12.48
N GLU A 72 -15.08 -9.27 -12.95
CA GLU A 72 -15.43 -9.44 -14.36
C GLU A 72 -16.51 -8.44 -14.79
N ALA A 73 -17.52 -8.21 -13.97
CA ALA A 73 -18.57 -7.22 -14.25
C ALA A 73 -17.99 -5.80 -14.44
N VAL A 74 -16.97 -5.43 -13.66
CA VAL A 74 -16.37 -4.08 -13.71
C VAL A 74 -15.25 -3.97 -14.75
N TYR A 75 -14.34 -4.94 -14.79
CA TYR A 75 -13.12 -4.85 -15.58
C TYR A 75 -13.13 -5.71 -16.86
N ARG A 76 -14.11 -6.60 -17.05
CA ARG A 76 -14.33 -7.36 -18.29
C ARG A 76 -15.82 -7.36 -18.69
N PRO A 77 -16.51 -6.19 -18.71
CA PRO A 77 -17.96 -6.12 -18.87
C PRO A 77 -18.48 -6.71 -20.20
N ASN A 78 -17.61 -6.80 -21.21
CA ASN A 78 -17.92 -7.37 -22.52
C ASN A 78 -17.70 -8.90 -22.61
N GLY A 79 -17.34 -9.57 -21.50
CA GLY A 79 -17.00 -10.99 -21.47
C GLY A 79 -15.72 -11.35 -22.23
N ARG A 80 -14.89 -10.35 -22.56
CA ARG A 80 -13.64 -10.49 -23.31
C ARG A 80 -12.62 -9.45 -22.84
N PRO A 81 -11.33 -9.65 -23.14
CA PRO A 81 -10.33 -8.59 -22.97
C PRO A 81 -10.72 -7.31 -23.72
N TRP A 82 -10.36 -6.18 -23.13
CA TRP A 82 -10.42 -4.87 -23.80
C TRP A 82 -9.52 -4.85 -25.02
N ARG A 83 -9.94 -4.10 -26.06
CA ARG A 83 -9.07 -3.78 -27.20
C ARG A 83 -8.31 -2.48 -26.90
N PRO A 84 -7.04 -2.34 -27.33
CA PRO A 84 -6.33 -1.07 -27.22
C PRO A 84 -7.15 0.10 -27.79
N GLY A 85 -7.28 1.17 -27.01
CA GLY A 85 -8.07 2.35 -27.35
C GLY A 85 -9.57 2.25 -27.10
N GLU A 86 -10.11 1.07 -26.74
CA GLU A 86 -11.51 0.92 -26.33
C GLU A 86 -11.77 1.73 -25.05
N VAL A 87 -12.90 2.43 -24.99
CA VAL A 87 -13.20 3.34 -23.87
C VAL A 87 -13.66 2.54 -22.66
N VAL A 88 -12.85 2.56 -21.60
CA VAL A 88 -13.16 1.98 -20.30
C VAL A 88 -13.95 2.99 -19.48
N ARG A 89 -15.11 2.58 -18.94
CA ARG A 89 -15.94 3.40 -18.04
C ARG A 89 -16.18 2.67 -16.74
N LEU A 90 -16.21 3.42 -15.64
CA LEU A 90 -16.41 2.94 -14.27
C LEU A 90 -17.57 3.73 -13.60
N PRO A 91 -18.82 3.62 -14.10
CA PRO A 91 -19.93 4.48 -13.68
C PRO A 91 -20.32 4.33 -12.20
N ALA A 92 -20.22 3.11 -11.65
CA ALA A 92 -20.45 2.87 -10.23
C ALA A 92 -19.43 3.60 -9.36
N LEU A 93 -18.15 3.56 -9.75
CA LEU A 93 -17.08 4.32 -9.09
C LEU A 93 -17.30 5.83 -9.20
N ALA A 94 -17.73 6.33 -10.36
CA ALA A 94 -18.07 7.74 -10.53
C ALA A 94 -19.18 8.18 -9.58
N THR A 95 -20.19 7.33 -9.36
CA THR A 95 -21.28 7.57 -8.41
C THR A 95 -20.77 7.61 -6.98
N THR A 96 -19.91 6.66 -6.59
CA THR A 96 -19.28 6.62 -5.27
C THR A 96 -18.41 7.85 -5.01
N LEU A 97 -17.54 8.22 -5.96
CA LEU A 97 -16.73 9.44 -5.87
C LEU A 97 -17.59 10.70 -5.79
N GLY A 98 -18.71 10.73 -6.54
CA GLY A 98 -19.71 11.80 -6.45
C GLY A 98 -20.27 11.94 -5.04
N ARG A 99 -20.72 10.83 -4.43
CA ARG A 99 -21.19 10.83 -3.02
C ARG A 99 -20.14 11.37 -2.05
N LEU A 100 -18.87 10.98 -2.20
CA LEU A 100 -17.80 11.50 -1.33
C LEU A 100 -17.56 13.00 -1.53
N ALA A 101 -17.74 13.53 -2.75
CA ALA A 101 -17.65 14.96 -3.01
C ALA A 101 -18.78 15.74 -2.32
N GLU A 102 -20.01 15.22 -2.40
CA GLU A 102 -21.22 15.79 -1.78
C GLU A 102 -21.17 15.68 -0.24
N ASP A 103 -21.19 14.44 0.24
CA ASP A 103 -21.48 14.07 1.62
C ASP A 103 -20.22 14.10 2.51
N GLY A 104 -19.05 14.18 1.88
CA GLY A 104 -17.74 14.16 2.54
C GLY A 104 -17.11 12.78 2.61
N PHE A 105 -15.80 12.77 2.86
CA PHE A 105 -15.00 11.53 2.89
C PHE A 105 -15.44 10.55 3.99
N GLY A 106 -16.04 11.05 5.08
CA GLY A 106 -16.57 10.21 6.17
C GLY A 106 -17.66 9.24 5.73
N ALA A 107 -18.41 9.56 4.66
CA ALA A 107 -19.43 8.67 4.10
C ALA A 107 -18.87 7.33 3.62
N PHE A 108 -17.56 7.21 3.41
CA PHE A 108 -16.93 5.92 3.09
C PHE A 108 -16.90 4.96 4.29
N HIS A 109 -16.81 5.47 5.51
CA HIS A 109 -16.66 4.67 6.73
C HIS A 109 -17.93 4.66 7.59
N GLU A 110 -18.89 5.53 7.28
CA GLU A 110 -20.12 5.72 8.05
C GLU A 110 -21.35 5.82 7.12
N GLY A 111 -22.54 5.54 7.67
CA GLY A 111 -23.81 5.67 6.93
C GLY A 111 -24.05 4.63 5.84
N GLU A 112 -24.88 4.98 4.86
CA GLU A 112 -25.43 4.04 3.87
C GLU A 112 -24.35 3.33 3.03
N LEU A 113 -23.29 4.06 2.63
CA LEU A 113 -22.21 3.48 1.83
C LEU A 113 -21.36 2.50 2.66
N ALA A 114 -21.11 2.78 3.94
CA ALA A 114 -20.44 1.83 4.83
C ALA A 114 -21.27 0.57 5.06
N GLU A 115 -22.59 0.69 5.25
CA GLU A 115 -23.48 -0.47 5.37
C GLU A 115 -23.51 -1.33 4.09
N ARG A 116 -23.50 -0.69 2.91
CA ARG A 116 -23.40 -1.39 1.62
C ARG A 116 -22.08 -2.16 1.51
N GLN A 117 -20.97 -1.52 1.84
CA GLN A 117 -19.66 -2.17 1.86
C GLN A 117 -19.64 -3.36 2.81
N ALA A 118 -20.16 -3.22 4.03
CA ALA A 118 -20.23 -4.33 4.99
C ALA A 118 -21.03 -5.53 4.45
N ARG A 119 -22.14 -5.29 3.75
CA ARG A 119 -22.90 -6.38 3.08
C ARG A 119 -22.11 -7.04 1.95
N ALA A 120 -21.45 -6.25 1.09
CA ALA A 120 -20.63 -6.78 0.01
C ALA A 120 -19.43 -7.59 0.54
N LEU A 121 -18.79 -7.10 1.59
CA LEU A 121 -17.69 -7.77 2.29
C LEU A 121 -18.14 -9.10 2.93
N ALA A 122 -19.32 -9.13 3.56
CA ALA A 122 -19.89 -10.35 4.13
C ALA A 122 -20.18 -11.40 3.04
N VAL A 123 -20.74 -10.99 1.89
CA VAL A 123 -20.96 -11.89 0.74
C VAL A 123 -19.64 -12.46 0.21
N ALA A 124 -18.57 -11.66 0.23
CA ALA A 124 -17.23 -12.09 -0.16
C ALA A 124 -16.49 -12.93 0.89
N GLY A 125 -17.12 -13.21 2.04
CA GLY A 125 -16.53 -13.99 3.15
C GLY A 125 -15.51 -13.22 3.99
N SER A 126 -15.55 -11.88 3.97
CA SER A 126 -14.76 -11.06 4.90
C SER A 126 -15.40 -11.02 6.28
N ALA A 127 -14.58 -10.88 7.33
CA ALA A 127 -15.02 -10.71 8.70
C ALA A 127 -15.31 -9.26 9.10
N ILE A 128 -15.02 -8.29 8.21
CA ILE A 128 -15.19 -6.86 8.46
C ILE A 128 -16.68 -6.51 8.46
N ASP A 129 -17.14 -5.87 9.54
CA ASP A 129 -18.50 -5.35 9.64
C ASP A 129 -18.57 -3.80 9.54
N ALA A 130 -19.78 -3.25 9.58
CA ALA A 130 -19.99 -1.80 9.54
C ALA A 130 -19.40 -1.09 10.77
N GLY A 131 -19.32 -1.78 11.91
CA GLY A 131 -18.69 -1.26 13.12
C GLY A 131 -17.18 -1.14 12.97
N ASP A 132 -16.52 -2.09 12.32
CA ASP A 132 -15.10 -2.02 11.98
C ASP A 132 -14.80 -0.83 11.05
N LEU A 133 -15.62 -0.64 10.01
CA LEU A 133 -15.53 0.53 9.14
C LEU A 133 -15.66 1.83 9.94
N ALA A 134 -16.69 1.92 10.79
CA ALA A 134 -16.99 3.11 11.57
C ALA A 134 -15.95 3.41 12.67
N ARG A 135 -15.20 2.40 13.16
CA ARG A 135 -14.11 2.57 14.14
C ARG A 135 -12.79 3.00 13.50
N HIS A 136 -12.63 2.88 12.19
CA HIS A 136 -11.37 3.19 11.53
C HIS A 136 -10.99 4.68 11.62
N ARG A 137 -9.76 4.98 12.02
CA ARG A 137 -9.22 6.33 12.17
C ARG A 137 -7.81 6.39 11.56
N SER A 138 -7.41 7.54 11.02
CA SER A 138 -6.00 7.76 10.71
C SER A 138 -5.20 8.08 11.97
N THR A 139 -3.95 7.66 11.98
CA THR A 139 -3.00 8.00 13.04
C THR A 139 -2.01 9.03 12.55
N TRP A 140 -1.90 10.16 13.25
CA TRP A 140 -0.89 11.19 13.00
C TRP A 140 0.32 10.96 13.90
N THR A 141 1.50 10.77 13.29
CA THR A 141 2.74 10.51 14.01
C THR A 141 3.86 11.42 13.51
N ALA A 142 4.87 11.64 14.35
CA ALA A 142 6.11 12.22 13.88
C ALA A 142 6.86 11.20 13.00
N PRO A 143 7.51 11.63 11.90
CA PRO A 143 8.32 10.73 11.11
C PRO A 143 9.51 10.23 11.93
N ILE A 144 9.95 9.01 11.63
CA ILE A 144 11.28 8.54 12.04
C ILE A 144 12.31 9.07 11.05
N GLU A 145 13.54 9.28 11.52
CA GLU A 145 14.57 9.92 10.72
C GLU A 145 15.97 9.41 11.02
N THR A 146 16.86 9.66 10.06
CA THR A 146 18.31 9.56 10.24
C THR A 146 19.00 10.68 9.44
N THR A 147 20.30 10.86 9.66
CA THR A 147 21.16 11.64 8.78
C THR A 147 21.93 10.72 7.85
N TYR A 148 22.11 11.11 6.61
CA TYR A 148 23.02 10.44 5.68
C TYR A 148 23.85 11.49 4.98
N ARG A 149 25.15 11.54 5.30
CA ARG A 149 26.12 12.46 4.65
C ARG A 149 25.66 13.91 4.61
N GLY A 150 25.16 14.41 5.75
CA GLY A 150 24.69 15.79 5.91
C GLY A 150 23.24 16.06 5.49
N VAL A 151 22.52 15.07 4.96
CA VAL A 151 21.10 15.19 4.61
C VAL A 151 20.24 14.48 5.64
N ARG A 152 19.17 15.12 6.10
CA ARG A 152 18.16 14.49 6.95
C ARG A 152 17.16 13.73 6.08
N VAL A 153 16.97 12.45 6.39
CA VAL A 153 16.08 11.55 5.66
C VAL A 153 14.99 11.06 6.61
N THR A 154 13.74 11.24 6.21
CA THR A 154 12.56 10.96 7.05
C THR A 154 11.65 9.93 6.38
N THR A 155 10.96 9.12 7.18
CA THR A 155 9.92 8.20 6.70
C THR A 155 8.86 7.95 7.78
N HIS A 156 7.77 7.27 7.40
CA HIS A 156 6.74 6.88 8.37
C HIS A 156 7.30 5.88 9.39
N PRO A 157 6.92 5.99 10.68
CA PRO A 157 7.25 4.99 11.67
C PRO A 157 6.58 3.64 11.35
N PRO A 158 6.96 2.56 12.05
CA PRO A 158 6.17 1.34 12.08
C PRO A 158 4.68 1.63 12.33
N ASN A 159 3.76 0.87 11.75
CA ASN A 159 3.93 -0.41 11.06
C ASN A 159 4.42 -0.34 9.59
N SER A 160 4.82 0.85 9.10
CA SER A 160 5.44 0.99 7.78
C SER A 160 6.87 0.43 7.71
N SER A 161 7.25 -0.13 6.55
CA SER A 161 8.60 -0.65 6.27
C SER A 161 9.63 0.44 5.95
N GLY A 162 9.30 1.72 6.14
CA GLY A 162 10.22 2.84 5.90
C GLY A 162 11.53 2.74 6.69
N LEU A 163 11.47 2.16 7.90
CA LEU A 163 12.62 1.91 8.77
C LEU A 163 13.79 1.22 8.04
N VAL A 164 13.49 0.26 7.16
CA VAL A 164 14.50 -0.50 6.41
C VAL A 164 15.36 0.41 5.54
N ALA A 165 14.75 1.42 4.91
CA ALA A 165 15.50 2.36 4.09
C ALA A 165 16.46 3.21 4.93
N LEU A 166 16.04 3.65 6.12
CA LEU A 166 16.89 4.42 7.01
C LEU A 166 18.05 3.58 7.57
N GLU A 167 17.79 2.32 7.93
CA GLU A 167 18.83 1.39 8.39
C GLU A 167 19.86 1.08 7.29
N ILE A 168 19.41 0.87 6.05
CA ILE A 168 20.31 0.71 4.90
C ILE A 168 21.19 1.95 4.72
N LEU A 169 20.65 3.17 4.86
CA LEU A 169 21.45 4.39 4.77
C LEU A 169 22.49 4.46 5.90
N ASN A 170 22.12 4.09 7.13
CA ASN A 170 23.07 4.04 8.25
C ASN A 170 24.20 3.05 8.02
N LEU A 171 23.90 1.88 7.45
CA LEU A 171 24.87 0.86 7.06
C LEU A 171 25.83 1.37 5.97
N LEU A 172 25.28 1.97 4.91
CA LEU A 172 26.06 2.48 3.79
C LEU A 172 26.92 3.69 4.17
N GLU A 173 26.55 4.44 5.20
CA GLU A 173 27.36 5.55 5.72
C GLU A 173 28.71 5.09 6.30
N GLN A 174 28.85 3.80 6.65
CA GLN A 174 30.09 3.22 7.17
C GLN A 174 31.15 2.95 6.10
N PHE A 175 30.80 3.12 4.82
CA PHE A 175 31.69 2.82 3.70
C PHE A 175 31.95 4.06 2.86
N GLU A 176 33.18 4.24 2.40
CA GLU A 176 33.47 5.22 1.36
C GLU A 176 32.83 4.80 0.02
N PRO A 177 32.36 5.78 -0.80
CA PRO A 177 31.90 5.49 -2.15
C PRO A 177 32.91 4.66 -2.95
N ARG A 178 32.39 3.70 -3.72
CA ARG A 178 33.19 2.79 -4.55
C ARG A 178 32.81 2.92 -6.02
N ASP A 179 33.44 2.11 -6.87
CA ASP A 179 32.96 1.90 -8.23
C ASP A 179 31.52 1.36 -8.23
N THR A 180 30.86 1.40 -9.39
CA THR A 180 29.43 1.06 -9.49
C THR A 180 29.13 -0.35 -8.97
N LEU A 181 29.98 -1.34 -9.30
CA LEU A 181 29.77 -2.72 -8.86
C LEU A 181 30.01 -2.88 -7.37
N GLY A 182 31.07 -2.27 -6.83
CA GLY A 182 31.33 -2.26 -5.39
C GLY A 182 30.20 -1.59 -4.60
N TRP A 183 29.63 -0.49 -5.11
CA TRP A 183 28.53 0.19 -4.45
C TRP A 183 27.22 -0.61 -4.49
N VAL A 184 26.93 -1.26 -5.63
CA VAL A 184 25.79 -2.19 -5.74
C VAL A 184 25.94 -3.38 -4.79
N HIS A 185 27.14 -3.96 -4.71
CA HIS A 185 27.44 -5.04 -3.76
C HIS A 185 27.15 -4.62 -2.32
N LEU A 186 27.69 -3.48 -1.89
CA LEU A 186 27.43 -2.95 -0.54
C LEU A 186 25.94 -2.70 -0.30
N GLY A 187 25.22 -2.15 -1.28
CA GLY A 187 23.77 -1.94 -1.19
C GLY A 187 22.98 -3.25 -1.02
N ILE A 188 23.37 -4.31 -1.73
CA ILE A 188 22.77 -5.64 -1.61
C ILE A 188 23.05 -6.24 -0.23
N GLU A 189 24.30 -6.21 0.24
CA GLU A 189 24.67 -6.76 1.54
C GLU A 189 24.01 -6.00 2.71
N ALA A 190 23.96 -4.67 2.63
CA ALA A 190 23.25 -3.84 3.60
C ALA A 190 21.75 -4.16 3.62
N SER A 191 21.14 -4.33 2.43
CA SER A 191 19.72 -4.68 2.32
C SER A 191 19.40 -6.03 2.96
N LYS A 192 20.29 -7.03 2.82
CA LYS A 192 20.11 -8.34 3.47
C LYS A 192 20.07 -8.23 4.99
N LEU A 193 20.93 -7.39 5.57
CA LEU A 193 20.98 -7.17 7.02
C LEU A 193 19.73 -6.44 7.51
N ALA A 194 19.38 -5.31 6.89
CA ALA A 194 18.20 -4.53 7.28
C ALA A 194 16.88 -5.29 7.07
N MET A 195 16.78 -6.10 6.01
CA MET A 195 15.62 -6.99 5.83
C MET A 195 15.55 -8.09 6.90
N ALA A 196 16.68 -8.60 7.39
CA ALA A 196 16.70 -9.57 8.47
C ALA A 196 16.16 -8.96 9.77
N ASP A 197 16.48 -7.70 10.05
CA ASP A 197 15.98 -7.00 11.24
C ASP A 197 14.50 -6.61 11.08
N ARG A 198 14.05 -6.23 9.87
CA ARG A 198 12.63 -6.11 9.53
C ARG A 198 11.88 -7.39 9.88
N ASP A 199 12.31 -8.54 9.37
CA ASP A 199 11.58 -9.81 9.52
C ASP A 199 11.53 -10.28 10.98
N ARG A 200 12.49 -9.86 11.80
CA ARG A 200 12.53 -10.18 13.24
C ARG A 200 11.70 -9.25 14.12
N SER A 201 11.42 -8.03 13.68
CA SER A 201 10.93 -6.99 14.61
C SER A 201 9.83 -6.11 14.07
N LEU A 202 9.72 -5.89 12.75
CA LEU A 202 8.72 -4.99 12.20
C LEU A 202 7.32 -5.63 12.26
N CYS A 203 6.42 -4.96 12.97
CA CYS A 203 5.03 -5.35 13.14
C CYS A 203 4.20 -4.12 13.53
N ASP A 204 3.01 -4.33 14.10
CA ASP A 204 2.19 -3.26 14.63
C ASP A 204 2.66 -2.82 16.03
N PRO A 205 3.05 -1.53 16.22
CA PRO A 205 3.53 -1.05 17.50
C PRO A 205 2.48 -1.04 18.62
N GLU A 206 1.19 -1.18 18.32
CA GLU A 206 0.16 -1.36 19.35
C GLU A 206 0.20 -2.76 19.99
N PHE A 207 0.85 -3.73 19.33
CA PHE A 207 0.87 -5.13 19.75
C PHE A 207 2.23 -5.59 20.26
N ARG A 208 3.33 -5.01 19.76
CA ARG A 208 4.69 -5.30 20.23
C ARG A 208 5.58 -4.07 20.16
N ASP A 209 6.51 -3.98 21.10
CA ASP A 209 7.56 -2.97 21.05
C ASP A 209 8.56 -3.26 19.92
N ILE A 210 8.84 -2.24 19.13
CA ILE A 210 9.73 -2.31 17.97
C ILE A 210 10.95 -1.46 18.33
N PRO A 211 12.17 -2.01 18.31
CA PRO A 211 13.36 -1.33 18.81
C PRO A 211 13.90 -0.29 17.81
N VAL A 212 13.05 0.62 17.34
CA VAL A 212 13.36 1.65 16.33
C VAL A 212 14.60 2.45 16.70
N ALA A 213 14.72 2.88 17.97
CA ALA A 213 15.87 3.65 18.43
C ALA A 213 17.19 2.88 18.25
N ARG A 214 17.20 1.57 18.53
CA ARG A 214 18.36 0.71 18.31
C ARG A 214 18.63 0.47 16.83
N LEU A 215 17.60 0.16 16.05
CA LEU A 215 17.73 -0.13 14.61
C LEU A 215 18.21 1.09 13.81
N LEU A 216 17.93 2.30 14.30
CA LEU A 216 18.42 3.55 13.72
C LEU A 216 19.69 4.11 14.40
N ASP A 217 20.21 3.43 15.43
CA ASP A 217 21.42 3.86 16.11
C ASP A 217 22.67 3.67 15.21
N LYS A 218 23.54 4.68 15.19
CA LYS A 218 24.73 4.67 14.32
C LYS A 218 25.77 3.63 14.76
N SER A 219 25.89 3.35 16.06
CA SER A 219 26.79 2.32 16.57
C SER A 219 26.29 0.91 16.22
N TYR A 220 24.97 0.70 16.26
CA TYR A 220 24.38 -0.56 15.80
C TYR A 220 24.63 -0.80 14.31
N ALA A 221 24.48 0.23 13.48
CA ALA A 221 24.81 0.13 12.05
C ALA A 221 26.31 -0.15 11.82
N ALA A 222 27.22 0.47 12.59
CA ALA A 222 28.64 0.18 12.53
C ALA A 222 28.95 -1.30 12.88
N ASP A 223 28.27 -1.86 13.88
CA ASP A 223 28.40 -3.27 14.25
C ASP A 223 27.92 -4.21 13.14
N LEU A 224 26.79 -3.90 12.52
CA LEU A 224 26.28 -4.66 11.40
C LEU A 224 27.18 -4.55 10.16
N ALA A 225 27.71 -3.36 9.86
CA ALA A 225 28.59 -3.12 8.71
C ALA A 225 29.87 -3.98 8.76
N ARG A 226 30.38 -4.29 9.95
CA ARG A 226 31.52 -5.22 10.13
C ARG A 226 31.26 -6.64 9.61
N ARG A 227 30.00 -7.01 9.38
CA ARG A 227 29.60 -8.32 8.82
C ARG A 227 29.59 -8.33 7.29
N ILE A 228 29.74 -7.18 6.64
CA ILE A 228 29.74 -7.08 5.18
C ILE A 228 31.17 -7.31 4.68
N ASP A 229 31.35 -8.41 3.93
CA ASP A 229 32.58 -8.66 3.19
C ASP A 229 32.48 -7.93 1.84
N PRO A 230 33.33 -6.93 1.54
CA PRO A 230 33.23 -6.14 0.32
C PRO A 230 33.58 -6.92 -0.95
N THR A 231 34.04 -8.17 -0.82
CA THR A 231 34.49 -9.01 -1.95
C THR A 231 33.70 -10.31 -2.09
N ARG A 232 32.79 -10.60 -1.14
CA ARG A 232 32.04 -11.86 -1.11
C ARG A 232 30.63 -11.64 -0.61
N ALA A 233 29.65 -12.14 -1.36
CA ALA A 233 28.25 -12.05 -0.99
C ALA A 233 27.90 -13.00 0.16
N ALA A 234 27.16 -12.52 1.15
CA ALA A 234 26.57 -13.36 2.18
C ALA A 234 25.31 -14.09 1.66
N THR A 235 25.01 -15.24 2.25
CA THR A 235 23.72 -15.91 2.04
C THR A 235 22.61 -15.10 2.72
N ALA A 236 21.61 -14.67 1.96
CA ALA A 236 20.45 -13.98 2.51
C ALA A 236 19.59 -14.96 3.33
N PRO A 237 18.97 -14.52 4.44
CA PRO A 237 17.93 -15.32 5.08
C PRO A 237 16.75 -15.52 4.12
N ALA A 238 15.98 -16.60 4.33
CA ALA A 238 14.75 -16.83 3.58
C ALA A 238 13.78 -15.68 3.85
N ALA A 239 13.23 -15.08 2.79
CA ALA A 239 12.22 -14.04 2.92
C ALA A 239 10.93 -14.63 3.50
N SER A 240 10.38 -14.00 4.54
CA SER A 240 9.14 -14.42 5.18
C SER A 240 7.88 -13.86 4.50
N VAL A 241 8.03 -12.84 3.65
CA VAL A 241 6.90 -12.10 3.05
C VAL A 241 6.65 -12.54 1.60
N PRO A 242 5.37 -12.79 1.21
CA PRO A 242 5.01 -13.07 -0.18
C PRO A 242 5.43 -11.96 -1.14
N ARG A 243 5.82 -12.33 -2.36
CA ARG A 243 6.10 -11.36 -3.42
C ARG A 243 4.79 -10.67 -3.85
N GLY A 244 4.83 -9.35 -3.96
CA GLY A 244 3.69 -8.53 -4.37
C GLY A 244 4.15 -7.16 -4.87
N GLY A 245 3.27 -6.46 -5.58
CA GLY A 245 3.55 -5.13 -6.15
C GLY A 245 2.31 -4.56 -6.82
N GLY A 246 2.38 -3.31 -7.28
CA GLY A 246 1.23 -2.58 -7.85
C GLY A 246 0.78 -1.46 -6.93
N THR A 247 1.69 -0.53 -6.65
CA THR A 247 1.50 0.60 -5.74
C THR A 247 1.69 1.88 -6.53
N VAL A 248 0.88 2.90 -6.23
CA VAL A 248 1.07 4.24 -6.77
C VAL A 248 1.79 5.11 -5.75
N TYR A 249 2.81 5.82 -6.21
CA TYR A 249 3.51 6.87 -5.47
C TYR A 249 3.25 8.21 -6.15
N LEU A 250 3.05 9.25 -5.35
CA LEU A 250 2.82 10.61 -5.80
C LEU A 250 3.63 11.57 -4.94
N ALA A 251 4.31 12.51 -5.59
CA ALA A 251 5.01 13.61 -4.94
C ALA A 251 4.56 14.94 -5.51
N VAL A 252 4.28 15.91 -4.65
CA VAL A 252 3.88 17.27 -5.04
C VAL A 252 4.66 18.26 -4.21
N VAL A 253 5.16 19.32 -4.85
CA VAL A 253 5.70 20.51 -4.20
C VAL A 253 5.02 21.72 -4.82
N ASP A 254 4.52 22.64 -4.00
CA ASP A 254 3.86 23.86 -4.48
C ASP A 254 4.76 25.11 -4.33
N ALA A 255 4.30 26.23 -4.88
CA ALA A 255 5.02 27.51 -4.85
C ALA A 255 5.17 28.12 -3.46
N ALA A 256 4.39 27.67 -2.47
CA ALA A 256 4.49 28.10 -1.07
C ALA A 256 5.50 27.24 -0.27
N GLY A 257 6.12 26.24 -0.90
CA GLY A 257 7.06 25.33 -0.27
C GLY A 257 6.40 24.17 0.49
N ASN A 258 5.09 23.95 0.32
CA ASN A 258 4.45 22.74 0.84
C ASN A 258 4.92 21.54 0.02
N ALA A 259 5.20 20.42 0.68
CA ALA A 259 5.63 19.19 0.04
C ALA A 259 4.81 18.01 0.56
N VAL A 260 4.38 17.13 -0.34
CA VAL A 260 3.67 15.89 -0.03
C VAL A 260 4.37 14.73 -0.72
N SER A 261 4.66 13.69 0.04
CA SER A 261 5.09 12.38 -0.45
C SER A 261 4.03 11.36 -0.03
N LEU A 262 3.17 10.97 -0.97
CA LEU A 262 2.01 10.11 -0.75
C LEU A 262 2.19 8.77 -1.45
N ILE A 263 1.79 7.70 -0.78
CA ILE A 263 1.76 6.35 -1.32
C ILE A 263 0.47 5.65 -0.90
N GLN A 264 -0.19 4.97 -1.84
CA GLN A 264 -1.37 4.16 -1.54
C GLN A 264 -1.41 2.92 -2.43
N SER A 265 -1.99 1.83 -1.93
CA SER A 265 -1.84 0.53 -2.56
C SER A 265 -2.96 -0.43 -2.16
N ASN A 266 -3.42 -1.24 -3.12
CA ASN A 266 -4.23 -2.42 -2.85
C ASN A 266 -3.40 -3.66 -2.47
N TYR A 267 -2.09 -3.47 -2.21
CA TYR A 267 -1.03 -4.45 -2.04
C TYR A 267 -0.63 -5.18 -3.32
N MET A 268 -1.38 -6.18 -3.76
CA MET A 268 -1.03 -6.98 -4.94
C MET A 268 -1.84 -6.58 -6.17
N GLY A 269 -1.46 -5.51 -6.86
CA GLY A 269 -2.13 -5.03 -8.07
C GLY A 269 -3.59 -4.70 -7.79
N PHE A 270 -4.50 -5.48 -8.37
CA PHE A 270 -5.93 -5.45 -8.07
C PHE A 270 -6.29 -6.12 -6.71
N GLY A 271 -5.35 -6.24 -5.79
CA GLY A 271 -5.61 -6.66 -4.41
C GLY A 271 -6.30 -8.02 -4.29
N SER A 272 -7.43 -8.03 -3.60
CA SER A 272 -8.17 -9.26 -3.27
C SER A 272 -8.91 -9.86 -4.47
N GLY A 273 -9.08 -9.10 -5.55
CA GLY A 273 -9.98 -9.41 -6.65
C GLY A 273 -11.46 -9.25 -6.33
N ILE A 274 -11.81 -8.90 -5.09
CA ILE A 274 -13.18 -8.60 -4.71
C ILE A 274 -13.50 -7.17 -5.11
N VAL A 275 -14.55 -7.02 -5.91
CA VAL A 275 -15.08 -5.75 -6.37
C VAL A 275 -16.58 -5.77 -6.12
N ASP A 276 -17.11 -4.72 -5.50
CA ASP A 276 -18.54 -4.50 -5.45
C ASP A 276 -18.98 -3.77 -6.73
N PRO A 277 -19.71 -4.42 -7.65
CA PRO A 277 -20.09 -3.81 -8.92
C PRO A 277 -21.07 -2.64 -8.76
N ASP A 278 -21.81 -2.57 -7.66
CA ASP A 278 -22.80 -1.51 -7.43
C ASP A 278 -22.14 -0.21 -6.96
N THR A 279 -21.00 -0.29 -6.29
CA THR A 279 -20.23 0.87 -5.79
C THR A 279 -18.95 1.12 -6.59
N GLY A 280 -18.48 0.13 -7.36
CA GLY A 280 -17.18 0.16 -8.03
C GLY A 280 -16.00 0.11 -7.07
N ILE A 281 -16.23 -0.21 -5.79
CA ILE A 281 -15.17 -0.30 -4.77
C ILE A 281 -14.42 -1.61 -4.95
N HIS A 282 -13.11 -1.50 -5.12
CA HIS A 282 -12.19 -2.60 -5.22
C HIS A 282 -11.40 -2.78 -3.93
N TYR A 283 -11.54 -3.94 -3.29
CA TYR A 283 -10.91 -4.21 -2.01
C TYR A 283 -9.49 -4.75 -2.13
N GLN A 284 -8.63 -4.16 -1.33
CA GLN A 284 -7.23 -4.50 -1.16
C GLN A 284 -7.00 -5.82 -0.42
N ASN A 285 -5.81 -6.44 -0.56
CA ASN A 285 -5.47 -7.71 0.10
C ASN A 285 -4.34 -7.62 1.15
N ARG A 286 -4.15 -6.48 1.83
CA ARG A 286 -3.05 -6.28 2.79
C ARG A 286 -3.02 -7.30 3.92
N GLY A 287 -4.15 -7.89 4.29
CA GLY A 287 -4.21 -8.93 5.32
C GLY A 287 -3.37 -10.15 4.98
N SER A 288 -3.08 -10.39 3.70
CA SER A 288 -2.14 -11.44 3.26
C SER A 288 -0.68 -11.21 3.69
N HIS A 289 -0.36 -10.06 4.27
CA HIS A 289 0.95 -9.76 4.84
C HIS A 289 1.12 -10.29 6.28
N PHE A 290 0.04 -10.66 6.96
CA PHE A 290 0.13 -11.30 8.27
C PHE A 290 0.66 -12.74 8.16
N SER A 291 1.45 -13.13 9.15
CA SER A 291 1.88 -14.50 9.34
C SER A 291 0.79 -15.31 10.05
N LEU A 292 0.64 -16.58 9.68
CA LEU A 292 -0.20 -17.53 10.41
C LEU A 292 0.58 -18.32 11.48
N ASP A 293 1.89 -18.09 11.58
CA ASP A 293 2.69 -18.59 12.69
C ASP A 293 2.46 -17.72 13.94
N PRO A 294 1.86 -18.25 15.03
CA PRO A 294 1.59 -17.49 16.24
C PRO A 294 2.86 -16.95 16.93
N GLY A 295 4.03 -17.54 16.64
CA GLY A 295 5.32 -17.08 17.16
C GLY A 295 5.91 -15.89 16.39
N HIS A 296 5.38 -15.57 15.21
CA HIS A 296 5.92 -14.52 14.36
C HIS A 296 5.57 -13.12 14.91
N PRO A 297 6.46 -12.11 14.82
CA PRO A 297 6.18 -10.75 15.29
C PRO A 297 4.94 -10.13 14.64
N ASN A 298 4.73 -10.42 13.35
CA ASN A 298 3.59 -9.97 12.55
C ASN A 298 2.50 -11.07 12.38
N ALA A 299 2.17 -11.79 13.46
CA ALA A 299 1.07 -12.77 13.46
C ALA A 299 -0.30 -12.07 13.33
N LEU A 300 -1.27 -12.76 12.70
CA LEU A 300 -2.67 -12.31 12.57
C LEU A 300 -3.42 -12.36 13.91
#